data_AF-A0A968RP98-F1
#
_entry.id   AF-A0A968RP98-F1
#
_cell.length_a   1.000
_cell.length_b   1.000
_cell.length_c   1.000
_cell.angle_alpha   90.00
_cell.angle_beta   90.00
_cell.angle_gamma   90.00
#
_symmetry.space_group_name_H-M   'P 1'
#
loop_
_entity.id
_entity.type
_entity.pdbx_description
1 polymer ?
#
loop_
_entity_poly.entity_id
_entity_poly.type
_entity_poly.pdbx_seq_one_letter_code
_entity_poly.pdbx_strand_id
1 'polypeptide(L)'
;MVQFGVAIGDSLRIGAATFEIVGQIESAPGRSAIAGTFAPLVYIPQSYVPDTKLLDFGVRTFYQYYFKFDEATDVETLAATNLKPALDSLALNYETVESRKNTFGEIFGVIGTFLNLVAFIALLLGCIGVASSVYIYIKDKLPTVAVLRCLGASGQQAFFIFLIQVAIMGLLGALLGGIIGSALQKILPILLRTFCP
;
A
#
# COMPACT_ATOMS: atom_id res chain seq x y z
N MET A 1 -9.02 16.55 15.12
CA MET A 1 -9.52 17.93 14.91
C MET A 1 -10.29 18.09 13.61
N VAL A 2 -9.79 17.59 12.47
CA VAL A 2 -10.40 17.82 11.14
C VAL A 2 -11.82 17.26 10.98
N GLN A 3 -12.16 16.13 11.60
CA GLN A 3 -13.49 15.51 11.42
C GLN A 3 -14.64 16.24 12.17
N PHE A 4 -14.34 16.96 13.26
CA PHE A 4 -15.36 17.61 14.10
C PHE A 4 -15.16 19.13 14.23
N GLY A 5 -14.14 19.70 13.58
CA GLY A 5 -13.90 21.16 13.58
C GLY A 5 -13.54 21.74 14.96
N VAL A 6 -13.01 20.92 15.86
CA VAL A 6 -12.76 21.29 17.27
C VAL A 6 -11.34 21.81 17.46
N ALA A 7 -11.17 22.85 18.27
CA ALA A 7 -9.89 23.50 18.55
C ALA A 7 -9.39 23.19 19.98
N ILE A 8 -8.12 23.54 20.24
CA ILE A 8 -7.55 23.51 21.60
C ILE A 8 -8.26 24.56 22.46
N GLY A 9 -8.72 24.18 23.65
CA GLY A 9 -9.52 25.00 24.57
C GLY A 9 -11.03 24.76 24.50
N ASP A 10 -11.52 24.02 23.51
CA ASP A 10 -12.93 23.63 23.46
C ASP A 10 -13.27 22.56 24.50
N SER A 11 -14.54 22.50 24.89
CA SER A 11 -15.06 21.47 25.80
C SER A 11 -15.67 20.30 25.03
N LEU A 12 -15.21 19.08 25.35
CA LEU A 12 -15.72 17.83 24.81
C LEU A 12 -16.42 17.01 25.90
N ARG A 13 -17.65 16.58 25.66
CA ARG A 13 -18.37 15.67 26.57
C ARG A 13 -18.07 14.21 26.20
N ILE A 14 -17.57 13.45 27.16
CA ILE A 14 -17.23 12.03 27.02
C ILE A 14 -18.02 11.25 28.08
N GLY A 15 -19.04 10.51 27.64
CA GLY A 15 -19.98 9.86 28.55
C GLY A 15 -20.72 10.88 29.42
N ALA A 16 -20.55 10.78 30.74
CA ALA A 16 -21.16 11.68 31.72
C ALA A 16 -20.29 12.89 32.12
N ALA A 17 -19.01 12.92 31.74
CA ALA A 17 -18.06 13.96 32.13
C ALA A 17 -17.72 14.91 30.97
N THR A 18 -17.35 16.15 31.28
CA THR A 18 -16.92 17.16 30.31
C THR A 18 -15.45 17.49 30.54
N PHE A 19 -14.67 17.46 29.47
CA PHE A 19 -13.22 17.70 29.49
C PHE A 19 -12.87 18.84 28.53
N GLU A 20 -11.84 19.60 28.88
CA GLU A 20 -11.26 20.60 27.98
C GLU A 20 -10.18 19.96 27.10
N ILE A 21 -10.11 20.37 25.83
CA ILE A 21 -9.09 19.90 24.89
C ILE A 21 -7.79 20.66 25.15
N VAL A 22 -6.85 20.01 25.83
CA VAL A 22 -5.54 20.60 26.18
C VAL A 22 -4.54 20.57 25.01
N GLY A 23 -4.69 19.63 24.07
CA GLY A 23 -3.76 19.51 22.95
C GLY A 23 -4.05 18.36 22.00
N GLN A 24 -3.24 18.25 20.95
CA GLN A 24 -3.31 17.18 19.95
C GLN A 24 -2.03 16.33 20.00
N ILE A 25 -2.21 15.01 19.97
CA ILE A 25 -1.11 14.06 19.82
C ILE A 25 -0.89 13.81 18.33
N GLU A 26 0.32 14.07 17.84
CA GLU A 26 0.69 13.86 16.44
C GLU A 26 0.94 12.40 16.10
N SER A 27 1.55 11.65 17.02
CA SER A 27 1.81 10.23 16.85
C SER A 27 1.69 9.48 18.18
N ALA A 28 1.05 8.31 18.12
CA ALA A 28 0.94 7.40 19.25
C ALA A 28 1.57 6.05 18.89
N PRO A 29 2.31 5.42 19.82
CA PRO A 29 2.95 4.15 19.57
C PRO A 29 1.92 3.07 19.23
N GLY A 30 2.17 2.35 18.15
CA GLY A 30 1.34 1.23 17.74
C GLY A 30 0.07 1.58 16.97
N ARG A 31 -0.04 2.77 16.35
CA ARG A 31 -1.13 3.07 15.40
C ARG A 31 -0.64 3.67 14.10
N SER A 32 -1.31 3.26 13.01
CA SER A 32 -1.17 3.89 11.69
C SER A 32 -2.03 5.15 11.64
N ALA A 33 -1.51 6.22 11.02
CA ALA A 33 -2.20 7.51 10.85
C ALA A 33 -3.61 7.36 10.24
N ILE A 34 -3.79 6.37 9.36
CA ILE A 34 -5.05 6.10 8.66
C ILE A 34 -6.16 5.61 9.61
N ALA A 35 -5.80 4.83 10.64
CA ALA A 35 -6.79 4.28 11.57
C ALA A 35 -7.40 5.38 12.47
N GLY A 36 -6.67 6.47 12.73
CA GLY A 36 -7.15 7.60 13.52
C GLY A 36 -8.22 8.45 12.81
N THR A 37 -8.33 8.34 11.48
CA THR A 37 -9.31 9.10 10.68
C THR A 37 -10.71 8.48 10.75
N PHE A 38 -10.83 7.17 10.89
CA PHE A 38 -12.12 6.47 10.93
C PHE A 38 -12.69 6.31 12.34
N ALA A 39 -11.83 6.33 13.36
CA ALA A 39 -12.22 6.21 14.76
C ALA A 39 -11.47 7.28 15.59
N PRO A 40 -12.08 8.45 15.84
CA PRO A 40 -11.44 9.52 16.62
C PRO A 40 -11.14 9.02 18.03
N LEU A 41 -9.88 9.13 18.45
CA LEU A 41 -9.46 8.75 19.80
C LEU A 41 -9.29 9.97 20.67
N VAL A 42 -9.62 9.79 21.95
CA VAL A 42 -9.37 10.77 22.99
C VAL A 42 -8.51 10.12 24.07
N TYR A 43 -7.48 10.83 24.50
CA TYR A 43 -6.62 10.42 25.60
C TYR A 43 -7.05 11.19 26.85
N ILE A 44 -7.45 10.46 27.88
CA ILE A 44 -7.79 11.00 29.18
C ILE A 44 -6.89 10.37 30.25
N PRO A 45 -6.49 11.11 31.30
CA PRO A 45 -5.77 10.51 32.41
C PRO A 45 -6.62 9.43 33.09
N GLN A 46 -5.98 8.33 33.49
CA GLN A 46 -6.68 7.18 34.07
C GLN A 46 -7.54 7.52 35.29
N SER A 47 -7.14 8.54 36.07
CA SER A 47 -7.87 9.01 37.25
C SER A 47 -9.29 9.50 36.96
N TYR A 48 -9.54 10.02 35.76
CA TYR A 48 -10.84 10.59 35.37
C TYR A 48 -11.74 9.59 34.62
N VAL A 49 -11.24 8.38 34.33
CA VAL A 49 -12.01 7.35 33.63
C VAL A 49 -13.28 6.95 34.40
N PRO A 50 -13.27 6.77 35.75
CA PRO A 50 -14.49 6.44 36.50
C PRO A 50 -15.59 7.48 36.35
N ASP A 51 -15.23 8.77 36.27
CA ASP A 51 -16.18 9.89 36.15
C ASP A 51 -16.96 9.87 34.83
N THR A 52 -16.38 9.27 33.79
CA THR A 52 -17.05 9.15 32.47
C THR A 52 -18.26 8.22 32.50
N LYS A 53 -18.36 7.31 33.49
CA LYS A 53 -19.35 6.22 33.56
C LYS A 53 -19.39 5.32 32.31
N LEU A 54 -18.33 5.29 31.52
CA LEU A 54 -18.24 4.45 30.32
C LEU A 54 -17.81 3.01 30.62
N LEU A 55 -17.36 2.73 31.86
CA LEU A 55 -16.96 1.40 32.32
C LEU A 55 -18.07 0.69 33.11
N ASP A 56 -19.32 0.81 32.66
CA ASP A 56 -20.46 0.16 33.32
C ASP A 56 -20.65 -1.30 32.86
N PHE A 57 -21.58 -2.01 33.48
CA PHE A 57 -21.90 -3.40 33.17
C PHE A 57 -22.29 -3.58 31.70
N GLY A 58 -21.67 -4.56 31.04
CA GLY A 58 -21.90 -4.89 29.63
C GLY A 58 -20.92 -4.26 28.63
N VAL A 59 -19.96 -3.44 29.10
CA VAL A 59 -18.92 -2.86 28.25
C VAL A 59 -17.68 -3.76 28.21
N ARG A 60 -17.17 -4.03 26.99
CA ARG A 60 -15.92 -4.77 26.79
C ARG A 60 -14.74 -3.80 26.70
N THR A 61 -13.85 -3.87 27.68
CA THR A 61 -12.66 -3.02 27.75
C THR A 61 -11.40 -3.82 27.47
N PHE A 62 -10.50 -3.26 26.68
CA PHE A 62 -9.19 -3.84 26.42
C PHE A 62 -8.13 -3.02 27.14
N TYR A 63 -7.32 -3.68 27.97
CA TYR A 63 -6.18 -3.05 28.63
C TYR A 63 -4.92 -3.40 27.87
N GLN A 64 -4.19 -2.37 27.43
CA GLN A 64 -2.91 -2.52 26.75
C GLN A 64 -1.83 -1.80 27.55
N TYR A 65 -0.79 -2.54 27.91
CA TYR A 65 0.36 -2.02 28.62
C TYR A 65 1.54 -1.92 27.66
N TYR A 66 2.18 -0.75 27.65
CA TYR A 66 3.36 -0.49 26.82
C TYR A 66 4.60 -0.50 27.70
N PHE A 67 5.59 -1.28 27.30
CA PHE A 67 6.89 -1.35 27.96
C PHE A 67 7.96 -0.87 26.98
N LYS A 68 8.83 0.03 27.45
CA LYS A 68 10.00 0.48 26.69
C LYS A 68 11.23 -0.18 27.28
N PHE A 69 11.94 -0.94 26.46
CA PHE A 69 13.21 -1.55 26.79
C PHE A 69 14.36 -0.69 26.25
N ASP A 70 15.56 -0.90 26.77
CA ASP A 70 16.79 -0.29 26.24
C ASP A 70 17.14 -0.89 24.87
N GLU A 71 17.78 -0.12 23.99
CA GLU A 71 18.07 -0.51 22.60
C GLU A 71 18.95 -1.76 22.50
N ALA A 72 19.77 -2.03 23.52
CA ALA A 72 20.65 -3.20 23.59
C ALA A 72 19.93 -4.50 23.99
N THR A 73 18.65 -4.45 24.38
CA THR A 73 17.89 -5.63 24.80
C THR A 73 17.18 -6.26 23.62
N ASP A 74 17.50 -7.51 23.31
CA ASP A 74 16.73 -8.31 22.34
C ASP A 74 15.40 -8.74 22.98
N VAL A 75 14.35 -7.99 22.63
CA VAL A 75 13.00 -8.19 23.17
C VAL A 75 12.35 -9.46 22.61
N GLU A 76 12.71 -9.93 21.41
CA GLU A 76 12.12 -11.15 20.84
C GLU A 76 12.56 -12.40 21.59
N THR A 77 13.86 -12.55 21.83
CA THR A 77 14.37 -13.71 22.57
C THR A 77 13.91 -13.70 24.02
N LEU A 78 13.89 -12.52 24.66
CA LEU A 78 13.39 -12.37 26.02
C LEU A 78 11.87 -12.66 26.11
N ALA A 79 11.09 -12.19 25.14
CA ALA A 79 9.66 -12.44 25.07
C ALA A 79 9.34 -13.94 24.85
N ALA A 80 10.04 -14.58 23.92
CA ALA A 80 9.81 -15.97 23.54
C ALA A 80 10.23 -16.97 24.63
N THR A 81 11.35 -16.72 25.32
CA THR A 81 11.91 -17.68 26.28
C THR A 81 11.30 -17.52 27.69
N ASN A 82 11.16 -16.28 28.18
CA ASN A 82 10.84 -16.06 29.59
C ASN A 82 9.41 -15.55 29.82
N LEU A 83 8.88 -14.72 28.92
CA LEU A 83 7.55 -14.11 29.10
C LEU A 83 6.43 -14.98 28.55
N LYS A 84 6.61 -15.64 27.40
CA LYS A 84 5.57 -16.46 26.76
C LYS A 84 4.90 -17.48 27.68
N PRO A 85 5.61 -18.36 28.41
CA PRO A 85 4.95 -19.36 29.25
C PRO A 85 4.17 -18.74 30.43
N ALA A 86 4.67 -17.64 30.99
CA ALA A 86 3.97 -16.91 32.05
C ALA A 86 2.71 -16.21 31.52
N LEU A 87 2.80 -15.58 30.34
CA LEU A 87 1.69 -14.86 29.71
C LEU A 87 0.59 -15.79 29.19
N ASP A 88 0.96 -16.93 28.61
CA ASP A 88 0.00 -17.94 28.14
C ASP A 88 -0.83 -18.50 29.31
N SER A 89 -0.22 -18.68 30.49
CA SER A 89 -0.93 -19.11 31.71
C SER A 89 -1.98 -18.09 32.20
N LEU A 90 -1.77 -16.81 31.90
CA LEU A 90 -2.64 -15.69 32.25
C LEU A 90 -3.60 -15.31 31.11
N ALA A 91 -3.58 -16.05 30.00
CA ALA A 91 -4.32 -15.73 28.77
C ALA A 91 -4.06 -14.29 28.26
N LEU A 92 -2.84 -13.79 28.46
CA LEU A 92 -2.41 -12.47 28.02
C LEU A 92 -1.68 -12.57 26.68
N ASN A 93 -2.09 -11.73 25.73
CA ASN A 93 -1.37 -11.60 24.47
C ASN A 93 -0.23 -10.59 24.63
N TYR A 94 0.92 -10.88 24.01
CA TYR A 94 1.98 -9.90 23.84
C TYR A 94 2.20 -9.65 22.35
N GLU A 95 2.68 -8.46 22.04
CA GLU A 95 3.05 -8.07 20.69
C GLU A 95 4.34 -7.27 20.78
N THR A 96 5.39 -7.71 20.08
CA THR A 96 6.65 -6.98 20.00
C THR A 96 6.63 -6.04 18.80
N VAL A 97 7.45 -4.99 18.85
CA VAL A 97 7.60 -4.06 17.71
C VAL A 97 8.11 -4.79 16.48
N GLU A 98 8.98 -5.78 16.68
CA GLU A 98 9.56 -6.59 15.60
C GLU A 98 8.54 -7.56 14.99
N SER A 99 7.76 -8.29 15.81
CA SER A 99 6.67 -9.14 15.33
C SER A 99 5.67 -8.34 14.50
N ARG A 100 5.29 -7.14 14.96
CA ARG A 100 4.42 -6.24 14.20
C ARG A 100 5.04 -5.82 12.86
N LYS A 101 6.32 -5.45 12.86
CA LYS A 101 7.06 -5.10 11.63
C LYS A 101 7.08 -6.28 10.65
N ASN A 102 7.28 -7.49 11.14
CA ASN A 102 7.29 -8.71 10.34
C ASN A 102 5.91 -8.99 9.73
N THR A 103 4.82 -8.85 10.50
CA THR A 103 3.44 -8.99 9.97
C THR A 103 3.15 -7.99 8.86
N PHE A 104 3.53 -6.72 9.02
CA PHE A 104 3.39 -5.75 7.92
C PHE A 104 4.25 -6.15 6.71
N GLY A 105 5.49 -6.56 6.94
CA GLY A 105 6.39 -7.05 5.89
C GLY A 105 5.79 -8.21 5.10
N GLU A 106 5.17 -9.18 5.77
CA GLU A 106 4.49 -10.31 5.14
C GLU A 106 3.27 -9.86 4.32
N ILE A 107 2.41 -8.99 4.87
CA ILE A 107 1.24 -8.46 4.14
C ILE A 107 1.69 -7.72 2.87
N PHE A 108 2.70 -6.84 2.98
CA PHE A 108 3.26 -6.15 1.81
C PHE A 108 3.93 -7.11 0.84
N GLY A 109 4.57 -8.18 1.33
CA GLY A 109 5.14 -9.23 0.49
C GLY A 109 4.07 -9.97 -0.32
N VAL A 110 2.95 -10.33 0.31
CA VAL A 110 1.81 -10.98 -0.36
C VAL A 110 1.21 -10.05 -1.41
N ILE A 111 0.94 -8.79 -1.06
CA ILE A 111 0.42 -7.78 -2.01
C ILE A 111 1.40 -7.58 -3.16
N GLY A 112 2.71 -7.46 -2.86
CA GLY A 112 3.75 -7.31 -3.87
C GLY A 112 3.80 -8.49 -4.84
N THR A 113 3.69 -9.71 -4.32
CA THR A 113 3.69 -10.95 -5.13
C THR A 113 2.45 -11.02 -6.02
N PHE A 114 1.28 -10.72 -5.46
CA PHE A 114 0.02 -10.67 -6.22
C PHE A 114 0.08 -9.61 -7.34
N LEU A 115 0.51 -8.38 -7.02
CA LEU A 115 0.64 -7.32 -8.01
C LEU A 115 1.67 -7.65 -9.09
N ASN A 116 2.76 -8.34 -8.74
CA ASN A 116 3.73 -8.82 -9.72
C ASN A 116 3.10 -9.86 -10.66
N LEU A 117 2.32 -10.80 -10.13
CA LEU A 117 1.60 -11.78 -10.94
C LEU A 117 0.59 -11.09 -11.88
N VAL A 118 -0.18 -10.12 -11.39
CA VAL A 118 -1.09 -9.34 -12.23
C VAL A 118 -0.34 -8.56 -13.30
N ALA A 119 0.79 -7.93 -12.96
CA ALA A 119 1.63 -7.22 -13.91
C ALA A 119 2.19 -8.16 -14.98
N PHE A 120 2.57 -9.39 -14.60
CA PHE A 120 3.03 -10.42 -15.53
C PHE A 120 1.91 -10.86 -16.49
N ILE A 121 0.69 -11.10 -15.99
CA ILE A 121 -0.46 -11.43 -16.82
C ILE A 121 -0.79 -10.29 -17.80
N ALA A 122 -0.76 -9.04 -17.32
CA ALA A 122 -0.97 -7.87 -18.15
C ALA A 122 0.11 -7.73 -19.25
N LEU A 123 1.37 -8.03 -18.93
CA LEU A 123 2.47 -8.06 -19.90
C LEU A 123 2.23 -9.13 -20.97
N LEU A 124 1.85 -10.35 -20.58
CA LEU A 124 1.53 -11.43 -21.52
C LEU A 124 0.38 -11.05 -22.46
N LEU A 125 -0.69 -10.46 -21.92
CA LEU A 125 -1.82 -9.98 -22.70
C LEU A 125 -1.40 -8.88 -23.68
N GLY A 126 -0.51 -7.98 -23.25
CA GLY A 126 0.10 -6.97 -24.10
C GLY A 126 0.91 -7.58 -25.25
N CYS A 127 1.76 -8.58 -24.97
CA CYS A 127 2.54 -9.29 -25.99
C CYS A 127 1.64 -9.96 -27.04
N ILE A 128 0.55 -10.60 -26.61
CA ILE A 128 -0.42 -11.22 -27.51
C ILE A 128 -1.09 -10.14 -28.39
N GLY A 129 -1.51 -9.02 -27.79
CA GLY A 129 -2.12 -7.91 -28.54
C GLY A 129 -1.19 -7.31 -29.60
N VAL A 130 0.09 -7.11 -29.26
CA VAL A 130 1.09 -6.63 -30.22
C VAL A 130 1.33 -7.66 -31.32
N ALA A 131 1.46 -8.95 -30.98
CA ALA A 131 1.65 -10.01 -31.97
C ALA A 131 0.48 -10.11 -32.96
N SER A 132 -0.76 -10.04 -32.47
CA SER A 132 -1.96 -10.03 -33.32
C SER A 132 -2.01 -8.80 -34.22
N SER A 133 -1.65 -7.63 -33.69
CA SER A 133 -1.62 -6.38 -34.46
C SER A 133 -0.58 -6.43 -35.59
N VAL A 134 0.63 -6.91 -35.28
CA VAL A 134 1.70 -7.11 -36.27
C VAL A 134 1.30 -8.14 -37.32
N TYR A 135 0.64 -9.23 -36.92
CA TYR A 135 0.17 -10.25 -37.86
C TYR A 135 -0.83 -9.69 -38.87
N ILE A 136 -1.79 -8.88 -38.42
CA ILE A 136 -2.76 -8.20 -39.29
C ILE A 136 -2.05 -7.20 -40.20
N TYR A 137 -1.12 -6.42 -39.65
CA TYR A 137 -0.32 -5.45 -40.42
C TYR A 137 0.49 -6.12 -41.54
N ILE A 138 1.16 -7.23 -41.26
CA ILE A 138 1.92 -7.97 -42.27
C ILE A 138 0.99 -8.52 -43.35
N LYS A 139 -0.17 -9.09 -42.98
CA LYS A 139 -1.16 -9.59 -43.93
C LYS A 139 -1.63 -8.52 -44.91
N ASP A 140 -1.90 -7.32 -44.40
CA ASP A 140 -2.30 -6.17 -45.22
C ASP A 140 -1.19 -5.71 -46.19
N LYS A 141 0.08 -5.93 -45.83
CA LYS A 141 1.25 -5.54 -46.64
C LYS A 141 1.76 -6.64 -47.57
N LEU A 142 1.21 -7.86 -47.51
CA LEU A 142 1.57 -8.96 -48.43
C LEU A 142 1.43 -8.59 -49.93
N PRO A 143 0.38 -7.90 -50.39
CA PRO A 143 0.27 -7.50 -51.79
C PRO A 143 1.37 -6.52 -52.20
N THR A 144 1.79 -5.62 -51.29
CA THR A 144 2.89 -4.67 -51.54
C THR A 144 4.22 -5.41 -51.69
N VAL A 145 4.45 -6.44 -50.88
CA VAL A 145 5.63 -7.31 -51.00
C VAL A 145 5.63 -8.05 -52.34
N ALA A 146 4.47 -8.51 -52.83
CA ALA A 146 4.36 -9.16 -54.12
C ALA A 146 4.77 -8.23 -55.28
N VAL A 147 4.30 -6.98 -55.26
CA VAL A 147 4.70 -5.95 -56.25
C VAL A 147 6.21 -5.68 -56.22
N LEU A 148 6.79 -5.54 -55.03
CA LEU A 148 8.24 -5.36 -54.84
C LEU A 148 9.04 -6.53 -55.40
N ARG A 149 8.57 -7.77 -55.20
CA ARG A 149 9.22 -8.96 -55.78
C ARG A 149 9.11 -9.01 -57.31
N CYS A 150 7.98 -8.58 -57.88
CA CYS A 150 7.84 -8.45 -59.33
C CYS A 150 8.80 -7.40 -59.93
N LEU A 151 9.15 -6.37 -59.16
CA LEU A 151 10.14 -5.35 -59.53
C LEU A 151 11.61 -5.78 -59.29
N GLY A 152 11.85 -7.01 -58.84
CA GLY A 152 13.19 -7.57 -58.67
C GLY A 152 13.77 -7.50 -57.26
N ALA A 153 13.00 -7.05 -56.26
CA ALA A 153 13.45 -7.08 -54.86
C ALA A 153 13.53 -8.52 -54.33
N SER A 154 14.59 -8.83 -53.56
CA SER A 154 14.72 -10.15 -52.95
C SER A 154 13.75 -10.30 -51.78
N GLY A 155 13.24 -11.51 -51.55
CA GLY A 155 12.32 -11.79 -50.43
C GLY A 155 12.93 -11.47 -49.06
N GLN A 156 14.25 -11.60 -48.92
CA GLN A 156 14.96 -11.21 -47.69
C GLN A 156 15.03 -9.69 -47.50
N GLN A 157 15.24 -8.92 -48.57
CA GLN A 157 15.24 -7.45 -48.48
C GLN A 157 13.88 -6.93 -48.00
N ALA A 158 12.78 -7.46 -48.56
CA ALA A 158 11.44 -7.09 -48.12
C ALA A 158 11.22 -7.46 -46.64
N PHE A 159 11.65 -8.65 -46.20
CA PHE A 159 11.54 -9.07 -44.80
C PHE A 159 12.28 -8.13 -43.84
N PHE A 160 13.53 -7.76 -44.14
CA PHE A 160 14.32 -6.87 -43.29
C PHE A 160 13.70 -5.46 -43.18
N ILE A 161 13.15 -4.91 -44.26
CA ILE A 161 12.48 -3.60 -44.23
C ILE A 161 11.31 -3.61 -43.24
N PHE A 162 10.43 -4.61 -43.34
CA PHE A 162 9.28 -4.72 -42.44
C PHE A 162 9.68 -5.06 -41.00
N LEU A 163 10.72 -5.89 -40.81
CA LEU A 163 11.27 -6.19 -39.49
C LEU A 163 11.76 -4.91 -38.78
N ILE A 164 12.56 -4.09 -39.47
CA ILE A 164 13.07 -2.83 -38.94
C ILE A 164 11.92 -1.87 -38.62
N GLN A 165 10.92 -1.79 -39.50
CA GLN A 165 9.76 -0.92 -39.29
C GLN A 165 8.97 -1.31 -38.03
N VAL A 166 8.69 -2.60 -37.84
CA VAL A 166 7.98 -3.11 -36.65
C VAL A 166 8.85 -2.93 -35.39
N ALA A 167 10.16 -3.14 -35.49
CA ALA A 167 11.08 -2.93 -34.37
C ALA A 167 11.09 -1.47 -33.91
N ILE A 168 11.13 -0.51 -34.84
CA ILE A 168 11.08 0.93 -34.52
C ILE A 168 9.73 1.28 -33.87
N MET A 169 8.62 0.80 -34.41
CA MET A 169 7.28 1.01 -33.83
C MET A 169 7.17 0.46 -32.41
N GLY A 170 7.70 -0.75 -32.17
CA GLY A 170 7.75 -1.36 -30.85
C GLY A 170 8.61 -0.57 -29.86
N LEU A 171 9.77 -0.07 -30.31
CA LEU A 171 10.69 0.70 -29.48
C LEU A 171 10.08 2.06 -29.09
N LEU A 172 9.44 2.74 -30.03
CA LEU A 172 8.68 3.97 -29.76
C LEU A 172 7.52 3.72 -28.80
N GLY A 173 6.77 2.62 -28.98
CA GLY A 173 5.71 2.22 -28.07
C GLY A 173 6.20 1.95 -26.65
N ALA A 174 7.33 1.23 -26.51
CA ALA A 174 7.95 0.95 -25.22
C ALA A 174 8.44 2.22 -24.51
N LEU A 175 9.06 3.14 -25.25
CA LEU A 175 9.49 4.44 -24.72
C LEU A 175 8.29 5.27 -24.22
N LEU A 176 7.26 5.41 -25.05
CA LEU A 176 6.05 6.16 -24.69
C LEU A 176 5.33 5.52 -23.50
N GLY A 177 5.18 4.19 -23.50
CA GLY A 177 4.60 3.45 -22.38
C GLY A 177 5.37 3.63 -21.08
N GLY A 178 6.71 3.59 -21.14
CA GLY A 178 7.59 3.82 -19.99
C GLY A 178 7.47 5.24 -19.45
N ILE A 179 7.41 6.25 -20.32
CA ILE A 179 7.22 7.66 -19.93
C ILE A 179 5.86 7.84 -19.24
N ILE A 180 4.78 7.32 -19.83
CA ILE A 180 3.43 7.41 -19.27
C ILE A 180 3.37 6.70 -17.91
N GLY A 181 3.93 5.49 -17.80
CA GLY A 181 3.97 4.73 -16.55
C GLY A 181 4.73 5.46 -15.44
N SER A 182 5.91 6.04 -15.77
CA SER A 182 6.69 6.82 -14.81
C SER A 182 5.98 8.11 -14.39
N ALA A 183 5.31 8.79 -15.32
CA ALA A 183 4.50 9.96 -15.03
C ALA A 183 3.35 9.62 -14.07
N LEU A 184 2.66 8.50 -14.30
CA LEU A 184 1.58 8.01 -13.44
C LEU A 184 2.08 7.76 -12.01
N GLN A 185 3.26 7.14 -11.86
CA GLN A 185 3.88 6.88 -10.56
C GLN A 185 4.14 8.16 -9.76
N LYS A 186 4.49 9.27 -10.44
CA LYS A 186 4.72 10.57 -9.80
C LYS A 186 3.43 11.33 -9.48
N ILE A 187 2.38 11.17 -10.29
CA ILE A 187 1.11 11.87 -10.12
C ILE A 187 0.27 11.27 -8.98
N LEU A 188 0.32 9.95 -8.81
CA LEU A 188 -0.45 9.26 -7.78
C LEU A 188 -0.30 9.83 -6.35
N PRO A 189 0.93 10.09 -5.82
CA PRO A 189 1.08 10.66 -4.49
C PRO A 189 0.57 12.10 -4.39
N ILE A 190 0.62 12.87 -5.49
CA ILE A 190 0.11 14.25 -5.52
C ILE A 190 -1.42 14.25 -5.40
N LEU A 191 -2.10 13.34 -6.08
CA LEU A 191 -3.55 13.18 -5.95
C LEU A 191 -3.95 12.71 -4.55
N LEU A 192 -3.22 11.75 -3.98
CA LEU A 192 -3.52 11.19 -2.66
C LEU A 192 -3.30 12.15 -1.49
N ARG A 193 -2.43 13.17 -1.62
CA ARG A 193 -2.33 14.26 -0.63
C ARG A 193 -3.65 15.00 -0.40
N THR A 194 -4.57 14.95 -1.36
CA THR A 194 -5.88 15.59 -1.21
C THR A 194 -6.83 14.76 -0.32
N PHE A 195 -6.57 13.46 -0.14
CA PHE A 195 -7.44 12.53 0.60
C PHE A 195 -6.86 12.06 1.94
N CYS A 196 -5.54 12.09 2.12
CA CYS A 196 -4.90 11.93 3.43
C CYS A 196 -4.22 13.24 3.81
N PRO A 197 -4.63 13.92 4.90
CA PRO A 197 -3.82 14.99 5.49
C PRO A 197 -2.44 14.46 5.91
#